data_AF-A0A943KUQ1-F1
#
_entry.id   AF-A0A943KUQ1-F1
#
_cell.length_a   1.000
_cell.length_b   1.000
_cell.length_c   1.000
_cell.angle_alpha   90.00
_cell.angle_beta   90.00
_cell.angle_gamma   90.00
#
_symmetry.space_group_name_H-M   'P 1'
#
loop_
_entity.id
_entity.type
_entity.pdbx_description
1 polymer ?
#
loop_
_entity_poly.entity_id
_entity_poly.type
_entity_poly.pdbx_seq_one_letter_code
_entity_poly.pdbx_strand_id
1 'polypeptide(L)' 'MKCPVCSNDVEWFDICDKCNWQNGGPDRSDDYTGGNKMTLKEAREAYKNGEKII' A
#
# COMPACT_ATOMS: atom_id res chain seq x y z
N MET A 1 -1.73 -9.20 8.95
CA MET A 1 -0.41 -8.50 8.95
C MET A 1 -0.65 -6.99 8.89
N LYS A 2 0.37 -6.14 8.95
CA LYS A 2 0.18 -4.69 8.89
C LYS A 2 0.37 -4.16 7.47
N CYS A 3 -0.58 -3.34 7.02
CA CYS A 3 -0.51 -2.64 5.75
C CYS A 3 0.75 -1.76 5.72
N PRO A 4 1.61 -1.88 4.69
CA PRO A 4 2.87 -1.15 4.66
C PRO A 4 2.72 0.36 4.40
N VAL A 5 1.49 0.83 4.14
CA VAL A 5 1.14 2.24 3.92
C VAL A 5 0.60 2.88 5.20
N CYS A 6 -0.45 2.30 5.79
CA CYS A 6 -1.22 2.93 6.87
C CYS A 6 -1.22 2.16 8.19
N SER A 7 -0.52 1.02 8.26
CA SER A 7 -0.45 0.14 9.43
C SER A 7 -1.79 -0.44 9.92
N ASN A 8 -2.85 -0.38 9.10
CA ASN A 8 -4.09 -1.12 9.36
C ASN A 8 -3.85 -2.63 9.23
N ASP A 9 -4.72 -3.44 9.84
CA ASP A 9 -4.74 -4.86 9.54
C ASP A 9 -5.17 -5.11 8.10
N VAL A 10 -4.45 -6.02 7.43
CA VAL A 10 -4.71 -6.47 6.06
C VAL A 10 -4.14 -7.89 5.91
N GLU A 11 -4.67 -8.66 4.98
CA GLU A 11 -4.12 -9.96 4.60
C GLU A 11 -3.08 -9.83 3.48
N TRP A 12 -2.36 -10.92 3.20
CA TRP A 12 -1.48 -11.00 2.04
C TRP A 12 -2.31 -11.02 0.77
N PHE A 13 -1.86 -10.33 -0.28
CA PHE A 13 -2.54 -10.30 -1.58
C PHE A 13 -3.94 -9.68 -1.56
N ASP A 14 -4.31 -9.00 -0.47
CA ASP A 14 -5.60 -8.34 -0.27
C ASP A 14 -5.50 -6.81 -0.36
N ILE A 15 -6.64 -6.15 -0.49
CA ILE A 15 -6.76 -4.68 -0.54
C ILE A 15 -7.05 -4.16 0.88
N CYS A 16 -6.25 -3.20 1.34
CA CYS A 16 -6.45 -2.60 2.65
C CYS A 16 -7.73 -1.75 2.69
N ASP A 17 -8.70 -2.12 3.52
CA ASP A 17 -9.98 -1.39 3.70
C ASP A 17 -9.83 0.08 4.12
N LYS A 18 -8.68 0.46 4.69
CA LYS A 18 -8.45 1.83 5.19
C LYS A 18 -7.89 2.77 4.13
N CYS A 19 -6.95 2.28 3.32
CA CYS A 19 -6.19 3.13 2.39
C CYS A 19 -6.23 2.64 0.93
N ASN A 20 -6.95 1.56 0.66
CA ASN A 20 -7.11 0.92 -0.65
C ASN A 20 -5.80 0.45 -1.32
N TRP A 21 -4.72 0.33 -0.55
CA TRP A 21 -3.47 -0.24 -1.06
C TRP A 21 -3.60 -1.75 -1.21
N GLN A 22 -3.29 -2.28 -2.40
CA GLN A 22 -3.20 -3.72 -2.62
C GLN A 22 -1.86 -4.25 -2.11
N ASN A 23 -1.92 -5.12 -1.11
CA ASN A 23 -0.75 -5.73 -0.49
C ASN A 23 -0.14 -6.79 -1.41
N GLY A 24 1.17 -6.66 -1.71
CA GLY A 24 1.83 -7.46 -2.74
C GLY A 24 2.44 -8.79 -2.29
N GLY A 25 2.36 -9.17 -1.02
CA GLY A 25 3.15 -10.29 -0.49
C GLY A 25 4.49 -9.86 0.12
N PRO A 26 5.24 -10.78 0.75
CA PRO A 26 6.62 -10.51 1.19
C PRO A 26 7.57 -10.29 0.00
N ASP A 27 8.76 -9.75 0.28
CA ASP A 27 9.89 -9.60 -0.65
C ASP A 27 9.65 -8.74 -1.91
N ARG A 28 8.90 -7.63 -1.76
CA ARG A 28 8.70 -6.63 -2.82
C ARG A 28 9.51 -5.37 -2.53
N SER A 29 10.18 -4.83 -3.54
CA SER A 29 10.82 -3.51 -3.46
C SER A 29 9.78 -2.41 -3.25
N ASP A 30 10.14 -1.35 -2.51
CA ASP A 30 9.28 -0.18 -2.34
C ASP A 30 9.01 0.56 -3.67
N ASP A 31 9.88 0.40 -4.66
CA ASP A 31 9.76 0.98 -6.01
C ASP A 31 8.91 0.11 -6.96
N TYR A 32 8.42 -1.04 -6.49
CA TYR A 32 7.56 -1.92 -7.28
C TYR A 32 6.09 -1.55 -7.11
N THR A 33 5.43 -1.19 -8.21
CA THR A 33 4.02 -0.82 -8.24
C THR A 33 3.09 -2.03 -8.11
N GLY A 34 3.42 -3.14 -8.78
CA GLY A 34 2.56 -4.33 -8.81
C GLY A 34 1.18 -4.04 -9.40
N GLY A 35 0.12 -4.46 -8.69
CA GLY A 35 -1.27 -4.19 -9.05
C GLY A 35 -1.76 -2.78 -8.68
N ASN A 36 -0.92 -1.95 -8.05
CA ASN A 36 -1.27 -0.59 -7.69
C ASN A 36 -0.99 0.40 -8.85
N LYS A 37 -1.37 1.66 -8.70
CA LYS A 37 -1.09 2.74 -9.67
C LYS A 37 0.17 3.55 -9.34
N MET A 38 0.74 3.34 -8.16
CA MET A 38 1.92 4.04 -7.66
C MET A 38 2.79 3.06 -6.87
N THR A 39 4.06 3.41 -6.68
CA THR A 39 5.01 2.68 -5.85
C THR A 39 4.59 2.72 -4.38
N LEU A 40 5.11 1.79 -3.56
CA LEU A 40 4.84 1.80 -2.11
C LEU A 40 5.40 3.07 -1.45
N LYS A 41 6.51 3.61 -1.97
CA LYS A 41 7.06 4.89 -1.54
C LYS A 41 6.09 6.04 -1.77
N GLU A 42 5.59 6.19 -3.00
CA GLU A 42 4.59 7.20 -3.36
C GLU A 42 3.31 7.03 -2.55
N ALA A 43 2.84 5.80 -2.34
CA ALA A 43 1.65 5.54 -1.53
C ALA A 43 1.81 5.98 -0.06
N ARG A 44 3.00 5.79 0.54
CA ARG A 44 3.29 6.29 1.90
C ARG A 44 3.30 7.81 1.95
N GLU A 45 3.83 8.48 0.92
CA GLU A 45 3.84 9.95 0.82
C GLU A 45 2.43 10.50 0.63
N ALA A 46 1.66 9.94 -0.31
CA ALA A 46 0.26 10.29 -0.54
C ALA A 46 -0.58 10.13 0.74
N TYR A 47 -0.44 9.00 1.45
CA TYR A 47 -1.16 8.76 2.71
C TYR A 47 -0.83 9.81 3.78
N LYS A 48 0.45 10.18 3.92
CA LYS A 48 0.89 11.23 4.87
C LYS A 48 0.32 12.60 4.52
N ASN A 49 0.19 12.91 3.23
CA ASN A 49 -0.36 14.16 2.74
C ASN A 49 -1.91 14.18 2.75
N GLY A 50 -2.57 13.07 3.07
CA GLY A 50 -4.03 12.94 2.98
C GLY A 50 -4.54 12.85 1.54
N GLU A 51 -3.66 12.52 0.60
CA GLU A 51 -3.99 12.31 -0.80
C GLU A 51 -4.58 10.92 -1.04
N LYS A 52 -5.24 10.75 -2.19
CA LYS A 52 -5.84 9.48 -2.59
C LYS A 52 -4.79 8.53 -3.18
N ILE A 53 -4.84 7.27 -2.75
CA ILE A 53 -3.92 6.19 -3.19
C ILE A 53 -4.51 5.34 -4.34
N ILE A 54 -5.80 5.55 -4.65
CA ILE A 54 -6.60 4.75 -5.61
C ILE A 54 -6.25 4.92 -7.08
#